data_AF-A0A2V7VSP5-F1
#
_entry.id   AF-A0A2V7VSP5-F1
#
_cell.length_a   1.000
_cell.length_b   1.000
_cell.length_c   1.000
_cell.angle_alpha   90.00
_cell.angle_beta   90.00
_cell.angle_gamma   90.00
#
_symmetry.space_group_name_H-M   'P 1'
#
loop_
_entity.id
_entity.type
_entity.pdbx_description
1 polymer ?
#
loop_
_entity_poly.entity_id
_entity_poly.type
_entity_poly.pdbx_seq_one_letter_code
_entity_poly.pdbx_strand_id
1 'polypeptide(L)'
;MAAVVKPGGGLAVYLYARYGPQLSDGIRKVTTRLPVRLMLGLSALAVPLYYPYRLPGLGKLLNTLCPISLHPDWRWRWLDTFDWYTPQYQWKLQYPEVFRWFRDNGFQDIEIFDEPIRMRGLKANAHAVAAG
;
A
#
# COMPACT_ATOMS: atom_id res chain seq x y z
N MET A 1 -4.08 1.71 -18.18
CA MET A 1 -5.32 1.50 -17.40
C MET A 1 -6.33 2.64 -17.56
N ALA A 2 -5.97 3.92 -17.38
CA ALA A 2 -6.91 5.04 -17.64
C ALA A 2 -7.49 5.08 -19.07
N ALA A 3 -6.70 4.67 -20.06
CA ALA A 3 -7.10 4.66 -21.48
C ALA A 3 -8.28 3.70 -21.79
N VAL A 4 -8.46 2.62 -21.02
CA VAL A 4 -9.52 1.63 -21.26
C VAL A 4 -10.84 1.96 -20.56
N VAL A 5 -10.86 3.00 -19.70
CA VAL A 5 -12.08 3.46 -19.04
C VAL A 5 -12.92 4.24 -20.05
N LYS A 6 -14.18 3.82 -20.23
CA LYS A 6 -15.15 4.52 -21.09
C LYS A 6 -15.48 5.91 -20.52
N PRO A 7 -15.83 6.90 -21.35
CA PRO A 7 -16.37 8.17 -20.87
C PRO A 7 -17.59 7.93 -19.95
N GLY A 8 -17.63 8.61 -18.80
CA GLY A 8 -18.63 8.37 -17.75
C GLY A 8 -18.36 7.16 -16.84
N GLY A 9 -17.32 6.37 -17.13
CA GLY A 9 -16.90 5.23 -16.31
C GLY A 9 -16.08 5.64 -15.09
N GLY A 10 -16.19 4.86 -14.01
CA GLY A 10 -15.40 5.03 -12.80
C GLY A 10 -14.13 4.18 -12.79
N LEU A 11 -13.07 4.71 -12.18
CA LEU A 11 -11.84 3.99 -11.86
C LEU A 11 -11.55 4.14 -10.37
N ALA A 12 -11.26 3.04 -9.69
CA ALA A 12 -10.78 3.02 -8.32
C ALA A 12 -9.42 2.31 -8.27
N VAL A 13 -8.46 2.89 -7.56
CA VAL A 13 -7.13 2.32 -7.35
C VAL A 13 -6.81 2.20 -5.87
N TYR A 14 -6.11 1.11 -5.50
CA TYR A 14 -5.58 0.85 -4.17
C TYR A 14 -4.05 0.74 -4.30
N LEU A 15 -3.33 1.73 -3.77
CA LEU A 15 -1.89 1.88 -3.97
C LEU A 15 -1.16 2.00 -2.63
N TYR A 16 0.08 1.50 -2.60
CA TYR A 16 0.93 1.63 -1.43
C TYR A 16 1.43 3.07 -1.30
N ALA A 17 1.16 3.67 -0.14
CA ALA A 17 1.61 5.01 0.17
C ALA A 17 3.14 5.04 0.41
N ARG A 18 3.80 6.09 -0.06
CA ARG A 18 5.23 6.33 0.22
C ARG A 18 5.51 6.81 1.64
N TYR A 19 4.47 7.11 2.41
CA TYR A 19 4.57 7.51 3.81
C TYR A 19 4.74 6.27 4.71
N GLY A 20 5.96 5.75 4.79
CA GLY A 20 6.29 4.60 5.65
C GLY A 20 7.80 4.49 5.94
N PRO A 21 8.21 3.67 6.92
CA PRO A 21 9.61 3.56 7.35
C PRO A 21 10.50 3.10 6.19
N GLN A 22 11.45 3.96 5.81
CA GLN A 22 12.39 3.74 4.71
C GLN A 22 13.34 2.54 4.95
N LEU A 23 13.52 2.14 6.21
CA LEU A 23 14.36 0.99 6.58
C LEU A 23 13.82 -0.34 6.01
N SER A 24 12.50 -0.42 5.80
CA SER A 24 11.85 -1.59 5.19
C SER A 24 12.41 -1.91 3.80
N ASP A 25 12.83 -0.91 3.02
CA ASP A 25 13.34 -1.11 1.67
C ASP A 25 14.74 -1.78 1.66
N GLY A 26 15.52 -1.63 2.74
CA GLY A 26 16.81 -2.31 2.92
C GLY A 26 16.63 -3.81 3.22
N ILE A 27 15.74 -4.13 4.15
CA ILE A 27 15.38 -5.52 4.50
C ILE A 27 14.78 -6.22 3.28
N ARG A 28 13.99 -5.50 2.49
CA ARG A 28 13.38 -6.02 1.27
C ARG A 28 14.38 -6.47 0.22
N LYS A 29 15.55 -5.84 0.09
CA LYS A 29 16.60 -6.34 -0.84
C LYS A 29 17.08 -7.75 -0.50
N VAL A 30 17.00 -8.13 0.78
CA VAL A 30 17.35 -9.46 1.27
C VAL A 30 16.13 -10.38 1.18
N THR A 31 14.97 -9.95 1.70
CA THR A 31 13.76 -10.82 1.77
C THR A 31 13.18 -11.15 0.40
N THR A 32 13.30 -10.26 -0.59
CA THR A 32 12.85 -10.51 -1.98
C THR A 32 13.66 -11.58 -2.72
N ARG A 33 14.83 -11.94 -2.20
CA ARG A 33 15.70 -13.01 -2.75
C ARG A 33 15.53 -14.33 -2.01
N LEU A 34 14.79 -14.34 -0.90
CA LEU A 34 14.55 -15.55 -0.12
C LEU A 34 13.44 -16.38 -0.74
N PRO A 35 13.50 -17.72 -0.62
CA PRO A 35 12.43 -18.58 -1.11
C PRO A 35 11.13 -18.32 -0.34
N VAL A 36 10.02 -18.32 -1.07
CA VAL A 36 8.66 -18.03 -0.55
C VAL A 36 8.32 -18.83 0.71
N ARG A 37 8.72 -20.10 0.79
CA ARG A 37 8.48 -20.97 1.95
C ARG A 37 9.18 -20.47 3.23
N LEU A 38 10.38 -19.91 3.08
CA LEU A 38 11.13 -19.35 4.20
C LEU A 38 10.52 -18.02 4.65
N MET A 39 10.11 -17.18 3.70
CA MET A 39 9.35 -15.96 4.01
C MET A 39 8.04 -16.27 4.73
N LEU A 40 7.32 -17.32 4.31
CA LEU A 40 6.09 -17.75 4.98
C LEU A 40 6.32 -18.12 6.45
N GLY A 41 7.41 -18.84 6.73
CA GLY A 41 7.82 -19.20 8.10
C GLY A 41 8.30 -18.00 8.91
N LEU A 42 9.11 -17.11 8.32
CA LEU A 42 9.56 -15.88 8.97
C LEU A 42 8.39 -14.95 9.32
N SER A 43 7.44 -14.78 8.41
CA SER A 43 6.23 -14.00 8.66
C SER A 43 5.37 -14.60 9.76
N ALA A 44 5.38 -15.93 9.94
CA ALA A 44 4.66 -16.56 11.05
C ALA A 44 5.25 -16.18 12.42
N LEU A 45 6.54 -15.82 12.49
CA LEU A 45 7.17 -15.29 13.71
C LEU A 45 6.58 -13.93 14.13
N ALA A 46 5.93 -13.19 13.23
CA ALA A 46 5.23 -11.96 13.59
C ALA A 46 4.09 -12.18 14.59
N VAL A 47 3.48 -13.38 14.59
CA VAL A 47 2.39 -13.73 15.51
C VAL A 47 2.86 -13.72 16.98
N PRO A 48 3.93 -14.45 17.37
CA PRO A 48 4.47 -14.37 18.73
C PRO A 48 5.24 -13.06 18.98
N LEU A 49 5.86 -12.43 17.97
CA LEU A 49 6.53 -11.13 18.13
C LEU A 49 5.55 -9.98 18.44
N TYR A 50 4.26 -10.15 18.19
CA TYR A 50 3.25 -9.17 18.58
C TYR A 50 3.30 -8.76 20.06
N TYR A 51 3.53 -9.71 20.97
CA TYR A 51 3.55 -9.45 22.41
C TYR A 51 4.69 -8.51 22.83
N PRO A 52 5.96 -8.75 22.46
CA PRO A 52 7.04 -7.82 22.77
C PRO A 52 6.92 -6.48 22.02
N TYR A 53 6.28 -6.45 20.85
CA TYR A 53 6.02 -5.20 20.12
C TYR A 53 4.99 -4.30 20.80
N ARG A 54 4.17 -4.84 21.69
CA ARG A 54 3.21 -4.05 22.49
C ARG A 54 3.87 -3.31 23.66
N LEU A 55 5.11 -3.67 24.03
CA LEU A 55 5.81 -3.04 25.14
C LEU A 55 6.23 -1.60 24.76
N PRO A 56 5.96 -0.59 25.61
CA PRO A 56 6.41 0.77 25.36
C PRO A 56 7.95 0.83 25.33
N GLY A 57 8.51 1.54 24.35
CA GLY A 57 9.97 1.63 24.15
C GLY A 57 10.50 0.50 23.26
N LEU A 58 10.49 -0.75 23.77
CA LEU A 58 10.99 -1.90 23.00
C LEU A 58 10.21 -2.11 21.70
N GLY A 59 8.88 -1.97 21.74
CA GLY A 59 8.04 -2.05 20.55
C GLY A 59 8.32 -0.97 19.53
N LYS A 60 8.66 0.26 19.96
CA LYS A 60 9.05 1.34 19.04
C LYS A 60 10.37 1.03 18.35
N LEU A 61 11.35 0.51 19.09
CA LEU A 61 12.64 0.11 18.54
C LEU A 61 12.49 -1.04 17.54
N LEU A 62 11.75 -2.08 17.93
CA LEU A 62 11.51 -3.24 17.08
C LEU A 62 10.70 -2.87 15.83
N ASN A 63 9.67 -2.03 15.94
CA ASN A 63 8.90 -1.54 14.79
C ASN A 63 9.74 -0.64 13.86
N THR A 64 10.73 0.07 14.40
CA THR A 64 11.68 0.84 13.58
C THR A 64 12.61 -0.08 12.78
N LEU A 65 13.09 -1.16 13.40
CA LEU A 65 14.02 -2.09 12.77
C LEU A 65 13.32 -3.07 11.83
N CYS A 66 12.25 -3.72 12.28
CA CYS A 66 11.48 -4.71 11.55
C CYS A 66 9.98 -4.44 11.76
N PRO A 67 9.35 -3.58 10.95
CA PRO A 67 7.92 -3.33 11.07
C PRO A 67 7.11 -4.61 10.82
N ILE A 68 6.21 -4.94 11.75
CA ILE A 68 5.27 -6.07 11.62
C ILE A 68 3.84 -5.55 11.72
N SER A 69 2.88 -6.29 11.16
CA SER A 69 1.47 -5.95 11.36
C SER A 69 1.07 -6.22 12.82
N LEU A 70 0.46 -5.22 13.45
CA LEU A 70 -0.05 -5.27 14.83
C LEU A 70 -1.56 -5.47 14.86
N HIS A 71 -2.13 -6.02 13.79
CA HIS A 71 -3.56 -6.29 13.70
C HIS A 71 -4.02 -7.23 14.84
N PRO A 72 -5.20 -7.03 15.46
CA PRO A 72 -5.65 -7.89 16.55
C PRO A 72 -5.76 -9.37 16.14
N ASP A 73 -6.25 -9.63 14.93
CA ASP A 73 -6.33 -10.98 14.36
C ASP A 73 -4.95 -11.47 13.90
N TRP A 74 -4.54 -12.65 14.37
CA TRP A 74 -3.27 -13.28 14.05
C TRP A 74 -3.12 -13.67 12.58
N ARG A 75 -4.22 -14.00 11.89
CA ARG A 75 -4.19 -14.36 10.47
C ARG A 75 -3.78 -13.16 9.62
N TRP A 76 -4.40 -12.02 9.91
CA TRP A 76 -4.06 -10.74 9.29
C TRP A 76 -2.63 -10.32 9.61
N ARG A 77 -2.17 -10.49 10.85
CA ARG A 77 -0.76 -10.21 11.20
C ARG A 77 0.23 -10.98 10.34
N TRP A 78 -0.03 -12.27 10.18
CA TRP A 78 0.82 -13.15 9.39
C TRP A 78 0.80 -12.76 7.90
N LEU A 79 -0.40 -12.60 7.33
CA LEU A 79 -0.58 -12.29 5.92
C LEU A 79 -0.02 -10.90 5.57
N ASP A 80 -0.36 -9.87 6.34
CA ASP A 80 0.13 -8.51 6.12
C ASP A 80 1.66 -8.45 6.20
N THR A 81 2.26 -9.14 7.19
CA THR A 81 3.71 -9.15 7.34
C THR A 81 4.37 -9.88 6.16
N PHE A 82 3.77 -10.97 5.68
CA PHE A 82 4.22 -11.66 4.48
C PHE A 82 4.13 -10.77 3.24
N ASP A 83 2.99 -10.12 3.02
CA ASP A 83 2.74 -9.23 1.90
C ASP A 83 3.57 -7.94 1.96
N TRP A 84 4.06 -7.55 3.13
CA TRP A 84 4.95 -6.40 3.27
C TRP A 84 6.38 -6.68 2.82
N TYR A 85 6.90 -7.89 3.07
CA TYR A 85 8.31 -8.22 2.85
C TYR A 85 8.60 -9.03 1.59
N THR A 86 7.60 -9.72 1.05
CA THR A 86 7.75 -10.59 -0.12
C THR A 86 7.75 -9.87 -1.47
N PRO A 87 6.94 -8.80 -1.73
CA PRO A 87 6.81 -8.28 -3.08
C PRO A 87 8.12 -7.64 -3.56
N GLN A 88 8.60 -8.09 -4.73
CA GLN A 88 9.77 -7.52 -5.40
C GLN A 88 9.48 -6.15 -6.03
N TYR A 89 8.22 -5.92 -6.42
CA TYR A 89 7.77 -4.71 -7.10
C TYR A 89 6.67 -4.04 -6.26
N GLN A 90 7.06 -3.08 -5.42
CA GLN A 90 6.10 -2.21 -4.71
C GLN A 90 6.44 -0.77 -5.02
N TRP A 91 5.73 -0.20 -5.99
CA TRP A 91 5.83 1.22 -6.28
C TRP A 91 5.08 1.99 -5.20
N LYS A 92 5.84 2.71 -4.39
CA LYS A 92 5.32 3.61 -3.37
C LYS A 92 5.06 4.96 -4.02
N LEU A 93 3.79 5.35 -4.09
CA LEU A 93 3.38 6.61 -4.71
C LEU A 93 2.97 7.62 -3.63
N GLN A 94 2.95 8.90 -3.99
CA GLN A 94 2.40 9.95 -3.14
C GLN A 94 0.98 10.31 -3.56
N TYR A 95 0.14 10.72 -2.60
CA TYR A 95 -1.23 11.18 -2.90
C TYR A 95 -1.28 12.27 -3.99
N PRO A 96 -0.42 13.31 -3.96
CA PRO A 96 -0.43 14.34 -5.00
C PRO A 96 -0.06 13.80 -6.39
N GLU A 97 0.81 12.79 -6.48
CA GLU A 97 1.20 12.19 -7.77
C GLU A 97 0.03 11.43 -8.39
N VAL A 98 -0.67 10.63 -7.58
CA VAL A 98 -1.85 9.87 -8.03
C VAL A 98 -2.99 10.82 -8.40
N PHE A 99 -3.23 11.86 -7.60
CA PHE A 99 -4.25 12.87 -7.87
C PHE A 99 -3.99 13.61 -9.19
N ARG A 100 -2.74 14.05 -9.43
CA ARG A 100 -2.34 14.68 -10.69
C ARG A 100 -2.56 13.74 -11.87
N TRP A 101 -2.19 12.47 -11.73
CA TRP A 101 -2.42 11.48 -12.78
C TRP A 101 -3.92 11.29 -13.11
N PHE A 102 -4.82 11.28 -12.11
CA PHE A 102 -6.27 11.26 -12.37
C PHE A 102 -6.73 12.51 -13.13
N ARG A 103 -6.28 13.70 -12.71
CA ARG A 103 -6.61 14.95 -13.40
C ARG A 103 -6.09 15.00 -14.84
N ASP A 104 -4.84 14.62 -15.06
CA ASP A 104 -4.20 14.61 -16.38
C ASP A 104 -4.88 13.63 -17.35
N ASN A 105 -5.55 12.59 -16.83
CA ASN A 105 -6.34 11.64 -17.62
C ASN A 105 -7.83 12.01 -17.75
N GLY A 106 -8.23 13.20 -17.30
CA GLY A 106 -9.59 13.71 -17.45
C GLY A 106 -10.60 13.09 -16.49
N PHE A 107 -10.16 12.59 -15.33
CA PHE A 107 -11.08 12.17 -14.28
C PHE A 107 -11.54 13.37 -13.42
N GLN A 108 -12.83 13.39 -13.12
CA GLN A 108 -13.56 14.34 -12.28
C GLN A 108 -14.10 13.60 -11.04
N ASP A 109 -14.62 14.35 -10.05
CA ASP A 109 -15.16 13.80 -8.79
C ASP A 109 -14.18 12.85 -8.09
N ILE A 110 -12.96 13.34 -7.84
CA ILE A 110 -11.89 12.53 -7.25
C ILE A 110 -12.09 12.45 -5.73
N GLU A 111 -12.42 11.26 -5.24
CA GLU A 111 -12.57 10.96 -3.82
C GLU A 111 -11.30 10.31 -3.25
N ILE A 112 -10.91 10.74 -2.05
CA ILE A 112 -9.78 10.21 -1.28
C ILE A 112 -10.35 9.53 -0.03
N PHE A 113 -9.90 8.31 0.29
CA PHE A 113 -10.31 7.56 1.47
C PHE A 113 -9.16 7.44 2.51
N ASP A 114 -9.51 7.28 3.78
CA ASP A 114 -8.58 7.37 4.94
C ASP A 114 -7.60 6.19 5.14
N GLU A 115 -7.62 5.16 4.28
CA GLU A 115 -6.67 4.02 4.37
C GLU A 115 -5.66 4.09 3.18
N PRO A 116 -4.68 3.18 2.99
CA PRO A 116 -3.56 3.44 2.07
C PRO A 116 -4.07 3.77 0.66
N ILE A 117 -3.34 4.66 -0.05
CA ILE A 117 -3.82 5.46 -1.19
C ILE A 117 -4.97 4.80 -1.95
N ARG A 118 -6.19 5.15 -1.53
CA ARG A 118 -7.43 4.80 -2.18
C ARG A 118 -7.96 6.03 -2.87
N MET A 119 -8.03 5.96 -4.18
CA MET A 119 -8.53 7.06 -5.00
C MET A 119 -9.54 6.55 -6.01
N ARG A 120 -10.68 7.22 -6.08
CA ARG A 120 -11.72 6.95 -7.07
C ARG A 120 -11.95 8.22 -7.88
N GLY A 121 -12.19 8.09 -9.19
CA GLY A 121 -12.61 9.20 -10.04
C GLY A 121 -13.49 8.74 -11.20
N LEU A 122 -14.26 9.67 -11.75
CA LEU A 122 -15.16 9.47 -12.88
C LEU A 122 -14.58 10.11 -14.14
N LYS A 123 -14.48 9.37 -15.24
CA LYS A 123 -13.91 9.92 -16.48
C LYS A 123 -14.89 10.90 -17.12
N ALA A 124 -14.45 12.12 -17.40
CA ALA A 124 -15.27 13.14 -18.03
C ALA A 124 -15.84 12.64 -19.36
N ASN A 125 -17.11 12.95 -19.62
CA ASN A 125 -17.71 12.72 -20.93
C ASN A 125 -17.06 13.68 -21.94
N ALA A 126 -16.65 13.16 -23.10
CA ALA A 126 -16.05 13.97 -24.17
C ALA A 126 -16.94 15.17 -24.59
N HIS A 127 -18.26 15.06 -24.38
CA HIS A 127 -19.23 16.12 -24.66
C HIS A 127 -19.30 17.23 -23.60
N ALA A 128 -18.76 17.02 -22.39
CA ALA A 128 -18.79 18.02 -21.32
C ALA A 128 -17.64 19.05 -21.42
N VAL A 129 -16.56 18.73 -22.14
CA VAL A 129 -15.38 19.60 -22.28
C VAL A 129 -15.59 20.71 -23.32
N ALA A 130 -16.59 20.57 -24.20
CA ALA A 130 -16.86 21.55 -25.26
C ALA A 130 -17.80 22.70 -24.85
N ALA A 131 -18.24 22.76 -23.58
CA ALA A 131 -19.23 23.73 -23.10
C ALA A 131 -18.74 24.62 -21.94
N GLY A 132 -17.42 24.67 -21.69
CA GLY A 132 -16.80 25.51 -20.65
C GLY A 132 -15.77 26.46 -21.21
#